data_AF-A0A7C7E4B7-F1
#
_entry.id   AF-A0A7C7E4B7-F1
#
_cell.length_a   1.000
_cell.length_b   1.000
_cell.length_c   1.000
_cell.angle_alpha   90.00
_cell.angle_beta   90.00
_cell.angle_gamma   90.00
#
_symmetry.space_group_name_H-M   'P 1'
#
loop_
_entity.id
_entity.type
_entity.pdbx_description
1 polymer ?
#
loop_
_entity_poly.entity_id
_entity_poly.type
_entity_poly.pdbx_seq_one_letter_code
_entity_poly.pdbx_strand_id
1 'polypeptide(L)'
;MISIRQRKGVVLGIIWSFIAWVPFYTEYLSGLRNYIGIPAALGLNLELALNRGDAFVFSLLLGAGMGFFAASLMDFFATSIKIIGLFPLRKKRLFRRGL
;
A
#
# COMPACT_ATOMS: atom_id res chain seq x y z
N MET A 1 1.22 14.99 8.84
CA MET A 1 0.38 13.95 9.48
C MET A 1 0.20 12.81 8.50
N ILE A 2 0.44 11.57 8.91
CA ILE A 2 0.24 10.38 8.05
C ILE A 2 -1.27 10.14 7.90
N SER A 3 -1.74 9.91 6.67
CA SER A 3 -3.16 9.67 6.42
C SER A 3 -3.58 8.28 6.92
N ILE A 4 -4.85 8.11 7.29
CA ILE A 4 -5.41 6.79 7.66
C ILE A 4 -5.23 5.77 6.53
N ARG A 5 -5.24 6.20 5.28
CA ARG A 5 -5.05 5.35 4.10
C ARG A 5 -3.60 4.92 3.96
N GLN A 6 -2.64 5.82 4.17
CA GLN A 6 -1.21 5.49 4.23
C GLN A 6 -0.91 4.47 5.34
N ARG A 7 -1.49 4.66 6.53
CA ARG A 7 -1.36 3.70 7.64
C ARG A 7 -1.93 2.33 7.27
N LYS A 8 -3.11 2.29 6.65
CA LYS A 8 -3.71 1.03 6.15
C LYS A 8 -2.87 0.39 5.04
N GLY A 9 -2.30 1.19 4.14
CA GLY A 9 -1.41 0.73 3.08
C GLY A 9 -0.15 0.05 3.62
N VAL A 10 0.48 0.64 4.65
CA VAL A 10 1.61 0.01 5.35
C VAL A 10 1.21 -1.32 5.97
N VAL A 11 0.08 -1.36 6.69
CA VAL A 11 -0.40 -2.61 7.33
C VAL A 11 -0.70 -3.68 6.28
N LEU A 12 -1.35 -3.33 5.17
CA LEU A 12 -1.61 -4.25 4.07
C LEU A 12 -0.30 -4.72 3.40
N GLY A 13 0.68 -3.84 3.24
CA GLY A 13 2.00 -4.18 2.72
C GLY A 13 2.76 -5.17 3.62
N ILE A 14 2.65 -4.99 4.94
CA ILE A 14 3.19 -5.92 5.93
C ILE A 14 2.50 -7.29 5.81
N ILE A 15 1.17 -7.33 5.82
CA ILE A 15 0.39 -8.57 5.69
C ILE A 15 0.73 -9.28 4.37
N TRP A 16 0.84 -8.53 3.28
CA TRP A 16 1.23 -9.05 1.98
C TRP A 16 2.64 -9.66 2.00
N SER A 17 3.58 -9.05 2.75
CA SER A 17 4.93 -9.59 2.94
C SER A 17 4.91 -10.93 3.66
N PHE A 18 4.09 -11.10 4.71
CA PHE A 18 3.93 -12.39 5.37
C PHE A 18 3.35 -13.45 4.42
N ILE A 19 2.32 -13.09 3.66
CA ILE A 19 1.68 -14.00 2.71
C ILE A 19 2.64 -14.37 1.56
N ALA A 20 3.55 -13.48 1.17
CA ALA A 20 4.53 -13.70 0.11
C ALA A 20 5.43 -14.92 0.35
N TRP A 21 5.67 -15.29 1.60
CA TRP A 21 6.48 -16.46 1.96
C TRP A 21 5.72 -17.78 1.80
N VAL A 22 4.38 -17.77 1.82
CA VAL A 22 3.57 -18.97 1.60
C VAL A 22 3.81 -19.59 0.21
N PRO A 23 3.61 -18.89 -0.92
CA PRO A 23 3.90 -19.42 -2.26
C PRO A 23 5.41 -19.58 -2.53
N PHE A 24 6.26 -18.98 -1.69
CA PHE A 24 7.70 -19.17 -1.78
C PHE A 24 8.11 -20.54 -1.26
N TYR A 25 7.55 -20.98 -0.12
CA TYR A 25 7.82 -22.30 0.46
C TYR A 25 6.89 -23.40 -0.05
N THR A 26 5.74 -23.04 -0.62
CA THR A 26 4.76 -24.00 -1.13
C THR A 26 4.57 -23.81 -2.62
N GLU A 27 4.84 -24.84 -3.42
CA GLU A 27 4.55 -24.84 -4.86
C GLU A 27 3.04 -24.78 -5.17
N TYR A 28 2.19 -24.80 -4.14
CA TYR A 28 0.72 -24.78 -4.18
C TYR A 28 0.10 -23.57 -4.92
N LEU A 29 0.88 -22.54 -5.22
CA LEU A 29 0.42 -21.28 -5.82
C LEU A 29 1.31 -20.82 -6.98
N SER A 30 1.88 -21.74 -7.76
CA SER A 30 2.80 -21.44 -8.86
C SER A 30 2.30 -20.37 -9.84
N GLY A 31 1.00 -20.34 -10.15
CA GLY A 31 0.39 -19.32 -11.02
C GLY A 31 0.24 -17.92 -10.39
N LEU A 32 0.08 -17.83 -9.06
CA LEU A 32 -0.07 -16.57 -8.32
C LEU A 32 1.23 -16.09 -7.67
N ARG A 33 2.25 -16.95 -7.64
CA ARG A 33 3.59 -16.66 -7.08
C ARG A 33 4.20 -15.39 -7.65
N ASN A 34 4.01 -15.13 -8.94
CA ASN A 34 4.56 -13.94 -9.61
C ASN A 34 4.01 -12.62 -9.04
N TYR A 35 2.81 -12.63 -8.45
CA TYR A 35 2.21 -11.44 -7.83
C TYR A 35 2.35 -11.47 -6.32
N ILE A 36 2.08 -12.60 -5.68
CA ILE A 36 2.05 -12.71 -4.22
C ILE A 36 3.47 -12.79 -3.66
N GLY A 37 4.40 -13.46 -4.36
CA GLY A 37 5.77 -13.70 -3.90
C GLY A 37 6.76 -12.56 -4.15
N ILE A 38 6.32 -11.42 -4.69
CA ILE A 38 7.20 -10.28 -5.02
C ILE A 38 7.99 -9.79 -3.79
N PRO A 39 7.36 -9.53 -2.61
CA PRO A 39 8.11 -9.07 -1.45
C PRO A 39 9.19 -10.06 -0.99
N ALA A 40 8.89 -11.36 -1.00
CA ALA A 40 9.83 -12.40 -0.59
C ALA A 40 11.01 -12.53 -1.55
N ALA A 41 10.74 -12.53 -2.87
CA ALA A 41 11.78 -12.58 -3.89
C ALA A 41 12.71 -11.36 -3.84
N LEU A 42 12.15 -10.16 -3.65
CA LEU A 42 12.92 -8.94 -3.49
C LEU A 42 13.75 -8.93 -2.20
N GLY A 43 13.18 -9.42 -1.09
CA GLY A 43 13.89 -9.57 0.18
C GLY A 43 15.12 -10.47 0.06
N LEU A 44 14.97 -11.62 -0.61
CA LEU A 44 16.07 -12.56 -0.88
C LEU A 44 17.14 -11.97 -1.78
N ASN A 45 16.74 -11.30 -2.86
CA ASN A 45 17.70 -10.66 -3.77
C ASN A 45 18.50 -9.55 -3.06
N LEU A 46 17.89 -8.84 -2.10
CA LEU A 46 18.58 -7.84 -1.29
C LEU A 46 19.55 -8.46 -0.30
N GLU A 47 19.18 -9.55 0.36
CA GLU A 47 20.10 -10.29 1.23
C GLU A 47 21.32 -10.79 0.43
N LEU A 48 21.09 -11.37 -0.75
CA LEU A 48 22.15 -11.84 -1.66
C LEU A 48 23.03 -10.68 -2.17
N ALA A 49 22.44 -9.54 -2.50
CA ALA A 49 23.18 -8.36 -2.97
C ALA A 49 24.04 -7.72 -1.87
N LEU A 50 23.55 -7.72 -0.63
CA LEU A 50 24.23 -7.11 0.52
C LEU A 50 25.13 -8.10 1.27
N ASN A 51 25.03 -9.40 0.98
CA ASN A 51 25.67 -10.53 1.68
C ASN A 51 25.52 -10.46 3.22
N ARG A 52 24.49 -9.77 3.70
CA ARG A 52 24.21 -9.51 5.12
C ARG A 52 22.73 -9.22 5.32
N GLY A 53 22.23 -9.60 6.48
CA GLY A 53 20.87 -9.33 6.93
C GLY A 53 19.97 -10.55 6.85
N ASP A 54 18.66 -10.31 6.90
CA ASP A 54 17.63 -11.34 6.86
C ASP A 54 16.62 -10.96 5.77
N ALA A 55 16.50 -11.81 4.74
CA ALA A 55 15.55 -11.64 3.65
C ALA A 55 14.12 -11.43 4.13
N PHE A 56 13.72 -12.03 5.25
CA PHE A 56 12.41 -11.84 5.83
C PHE A 56 12.20 -10.39 6.27
N VAL A 57 13.16 -9.82 6.99
CA VAL A 57 13.12 -8.43 7.44
C VAL A 57 13.16 -7.47 6.24
N PHE A 58 13.99 -7.74 5.24
CA PHE A 58 14.01 -6.93 4.02
C PHE A 58 12.70 -7.00 3.25
N SER A 59 12.08 -8.18 3.14
CA SER A 59 10.78 -8.34 2.49
C SER A 59 9.69 -7.51 3.18
N LEU A 60 9.70 -7.47 4.52
CA LEU A 60 8.78 -6.67 5.33
C LEU A 60 8.96 -5.17 5.12
N LEU A 61 10.21 -4.70 5.11
CA LEU A 61 10.53 -3.29 4.86
C LEU A 61 10.09 -2.88 3.45
N LEU A 62 10.39 -3.71 2.45
CA LEU A 62 9.99 -3.46 1.07
C LEU A 62 8.47 -3.48 0.90
N GLY A 63 7.77 -4.49 1.43
CA GLY A 63 6.33 -4.56 1.31
C GLY A 63 5.62 -3.42 2.06
N ALA A 64 6.11 -3.02 3.24
CA ALA A 64 5.63 -1.84 3.95
C ALA A 64 5.86 -0.55 3.12
N GLY A 65 7.04 -0.40 2.53
CA GLY A 65 7.39 0.72 1.66
C GLY A 65 6.53 0.78 0.39
N MET A 66 6.33 -0.36 -0.28
CA MET A 66 5.46 -0.48 -1.45
C MET A 66 4.00 -0.18 -1.09
N GLY A 67 3.51 -0.70 0.04
CA GLY A 67 2.16 -0.43 0.53
C GLY A 67 1.94 1.04 0.88
N PHE A 68 2.94 1.69 1.49
CA PHE A 68 2.93 3.13 1.73
C PHE A 68 2.92 3.92 0.42
N PHE A 69 3.79 3.57 -0.52
CA PHE A 69 3.93 4.25 -1.80
C PHE A 69 2.64 4.14 -2.63
N ALA A 70 2.06 2.94 -2.73
CA ALA A 70 0.79 2.72 -3.40
C ALA A 70 -0.35 3.51 -2.77
N ALA A 71 -0.46 3.52 -1.43
CA ALA A 71 -1.47 4.31 -0.74
C ALA A 71 -1.26 5.82 -0.93
N SER A 72 -0.01 6.28 -0.97
CA SER A 72 0.32 7.68 -1.23
C SER A 72 -0.01 8.09 -2.67
N LEU A 73 0.21 7.20 -3.64
CA LEU A 73 -0.23 7.40 -5.03
C LEU A 73 -1.75 7.48 -5.12
N MET A 74 -2.47 6.57 -4.46
CA MET A 74 -3.94 6.61 -4.42
C MET A 74 -4.46 7.91 -3.79
N ASP A 75 -3.83 8.38 -2.71
CA ASP A 75 -4.17 9.67 -2.10
C ASP A 75 -3.85 10.84 -3.03
N PHE A 76 -2.73 10.79 -3.77
CA PHE A 76 -2.39 11.78 -4.78
C PHE A 76 -3.43 11.80 -5.90
N PHE A 77 -3.81 10.66 -6.49
CA PHE A 77 -4.84 10.62 -7.52
C PHE A 77 -6.21 11.06 -7.00
N ALA A 78 -6.61 10.65 -5.80
CA ALA A 78 -7.88 11.06 -5.20
C ALA A 78 -7.94 12.57 -4.93
N THR A 79 -6.79 13.21 -4.69
CA THR A 79 -6.71 14.66 -4.40
C THR A 79 -6.50 15.48 -5.67
N SER A 80 -5.73 14.95 -6.63
CA SER A 80 -5.46 15.56 -7.94
C SER A 80 -6.64 15.43 -8.90
N ILE A 81 -7.48 14.40 -8.76
CA ILE A 81 -8.83 14.33 -9.35
C ILE A 81 -9.79 15.14 -8.47
N LYS A 82 -9.44 16.40 -8.23
CA LYS A 82 -10.45 17.42 -7.95
C LYS A 82 -11.12 17.69 -9.30
N ILE A 83 -12.13 16.89 -9.66
CA ILE A 83 -13.10 17.33 -10.67
C ILE A 83 -13.81 18.52 -10.04
N ILE A 84 -13.21 19.70 -10.22
CA ILE A 84 -13.80 21.00 -9.95
C ILE A 84 -14.98 21.10 -10.92
N GLY A 85 -16.16 20.64 -10.49
CA GLY A 85 -17.38 20.75 -11.28
C GLY A 85 -18.51 19.75 -11.03
N LEU A 86 -18.28 18.55 -10.47
CA LEU A 86 -19.30 17.49 -10.58
C LEU A 86 -20.24 17.31 -9.37
N PHE A 87 -19.95 17.93 -8.22
CA PHE A 87 -20.88 17.91 -7.10
C PHE A 87 -21.08 19.33 -6.56
N PRO A 88 -22.22 19.99 -6.86
CA PRO A 88 -22.60 21.16 -6.09
C PRO A 88 -22.75 20.71 -4.64
N LEU A 89 -21.83 21.18 -3.80
CA LEU A 89 -21.92 21.08 -2.35
C LEU A 89 -23.36 21.39 -1.94
N ARG A 90 -24.03 20.39 -1.37
CA ARG A 90 -25.39 20.48 -0.82
C ARG A 90 -25.57 21.86 -0.18
N LYS A 91 -26.50 22.63 -0.76
CA LYS A 91 -26.96 23.95 -0.31
C LYS A 91 -26.84 24.06 1.22
N LYS A 92 -25.84 24.80 1.70
CA LYS A 92 -25.90 25.37 3.05
C LYS A 92 -27.15 26.25 3.06
N ARG A 93 -28.22 25.76 3.69
CA ARG A 93 -29.40 26.57 4.02
C ARG A 93 -28.89 27.69 4.92
N LEU A 94 -28.69 28.87 4.34
CA LEU A 94 -28.56 30.11 5.09
C LEU A 94 -29.88 30.27 5.85
N PHE A 95 -29.85 30.00 7.15
CA PHE A 95 -30.90 30.46 8.04
C PHE A 95 -30.93 31.98 7.92
N ARG A 96 -32.00 32.49 7.29
CA ARG A 96 -32.37 33.90 7.38
C ARG A 96 -32.52 34.24 8.86
N ARG A 97 -31.51 34.86 9.46
CA ARG A 97 -31.72 35.77 10.58
C ARG A 97 -32.19 37.08 9.97
N GLY A 98 -33.48 37.35 10.12
CA GLY A 98 -34.07 38.65 9.90
C GLY A 98 -35.08 38.86 11.02
N LEU A 99 -34.76 39.80 11.90
CA LEU A 99 -35.65 40.43 12.88
C LEU A 99 -36.87 41.03 12.19
#